data_AF-A0A2E8YWV6-F1
#
_entry.id   AF-A0A2E8YWV6-F1
#
_cell.length_a   1.000
_cell.length_b   1.000
_cell.length_c   1.000
_cell.angle_alpha   90.00
_cell.angle_beta   90.00
_cell.angle_gamma   90.00
#
_symmetry.space_group_name_H-M   'P 1'
#
loop_
_entity.id
_entity.type
_entity.pdbx_description
1 polymer ?
#
loop_
_entity_poly.entity_id
_entity_poly.type
_entity_poly.pdbx_seq_one_letter_code
_entity_poly.pdbx_strand_id
1 'polypeptide(L)'
;MNLPDVPPTFRKPSATERPWWWRLERADGTEVADADLPADLTGQWFGNRGDAESWVGEAYGALAAAGVDQVVLLELERTVYGPMSLHP
;
A
#
# COMPACT_ATOMS: atom_id res chain seq x y z
N MET A 1 22.30 -5.23 -35.51
CA MET A 1 22.24 -6.25 -34.43
C MET A 1 21.19 -5.79 -33.43
N ASN A 2 20.03 -6.43 -33.41
CA ASN A 2 18.97 -6.17 -32.44
C ASN A 2 19.30 -6.96 -31.17
N LEU A 3 19.38 -6.29 -30.02
CA LEU A 3 19.65 -6.94 -28.74
C LEU A 3 18.42 -7.80 -28.37
N PRO A 4 18.57 -9.06 -27.91
CA PRO A 4 17.43 -9.83 -27.45
C PRO A 4 16.85 -9.18 -26.19
N ASP A 5 15.53 -9.01 -26.18
CA ASP A 5 14.71 -8.64 -25.02
C ASP A 5 15.05 -9.59 -23.86
N VAL A 6 15.71 -9.05 -22.83
CA VAL A 6 15.99 -9.83 -21.63
C VAL A 6 14.67 -9.99 -20.87
N PRO A 7 14.22 -11.22 -20.57
CA PRO A 7 13.01 -11.41 -19.79
C PRO A 7 13.19 -10.74 -18.41
N PRO A 8 12.17 -10.04 -17.87
CA PRO A 8 12.30 -9.30 -16.63
C PRO A 8 12.22 -10.25 -15.44
N THR A 9 13.20 -11.14 -15.27
CA THR A 9 13.15 -12.19 -14.22
C THR A 9 13.47 -11.64 -12.81
N PHE A 10 13.91 -10.39 -12.66
CA PHE A 10 14.24 -9.79 -11.35
C PHE A 10 13.86 -8.29 -11.22
N ARG A 11 12.86 -7.83 -11.98
CA ARG A 11 12.33 -6.47 -11.84
C ARG A 11 11.25 -6.46 -10.77
N LYS A 12 11.41 -5.66 -9.71
CA LYS A 12 10.28 -5.31 -8.83
C LYS A 12 9.17 -4.73 -9.73
N PRO A 13 7.93 -5.24 -9.67
CA PRO A 13 6.85 -4.77 -10.53
C PRO A 13 6.75 -3.25 -10.42
N SER A 14 6.69 -2.59 -11.57
CA SER A 14 6.67 -1.12 -11.64
C SER A 14 5.38 -0.60 -11.02
N ALA A 15 5.38 0.63 -10.52
CA ALA A 15 4.17 1.28 -9.99
C ALA A 15 3.00 1.22 -10.99
N THR A 16 3.26 1.20 -12.30
CA THR A 16 2.24 1.06 -13.34
C THR A 16 1.61 -0.34 -13.43
N GLU A 17 2.30 -1.40 -13.01
CA GLU A 17 1.82 -2.79 -13.06
C GLU A 17 1.02 -3.16 -11.80
N ARG A 18 1.31 -2.48 -10.70
CA ARG A 18 0.58 -2.61 -9.43
C ARG A 18 0.30 -1.21 -8.89
N PRO A 19 -0.66 -0.46 -9.46
CA PRO A 19 -0.83 0.96 -9.13
C PRO A 19 -1.51 1.18 -7.79
N TRP A 20 -2.13 0.17 -7.18
CA TRP A 20 -2.93 0.34 -5.98
C TRP A 20 -2.07 0.17 -4.72
N TRP A 21 -2.16 1.09 -3.76
CA TRP A 21 -1.45 0.96 -2.48
C TRP A 21 -2.17 1.76 -1.40
N TRP A 22 -1.88 1.44 -0.13
CA TRP A 22 -2.42 2.13 1.02
C TRP A 22 -1.39 3.07 1.62
N ARG A 23 -1.75 4.35 1.73
CA ARG A 23 -1.07 5.28 2.61
C ARG A 23 -1.63 5.14 4.02
N LEU A 24 -0.73 4.93 4.96
CA LEU A 24 -1.05 4.72 6.37
C LEU A 24 -0.78 6.03 7.11
N GLU A 25 -1.76 6.53 7.83
CA GLU A 25 -1.71 7.85 8.47
C GLU A 25 -2.02 7.75 9.97
N ARG A 26 -1.43 8.65 10.74
CA ARG A 26 -1.77 8.89 12.15
C ARG A 26 -2.98 9.82 12.27
N ALA A 27 -3.48 9.99 13.48
CA ALA A 27 -4.64 10.84 13.77
C ALA A 27 -4.48 12.29 13.27
N ASP A 28 -3.26 12.81 13.17
CA ASP A 28 -2.96 14.15 12.69
C ASP A 28 -2.82 14.25 11.16
N GLY A 29 -2.99 13.13 10.43
CA GLY A 29 -2.85 13.04 8.98
C GLY A 29 -1.40 12.88 8.49
N THR A 30 -0.44 12.72 9.41
CA THR A 30 0.94 12.43 9.05
C THR A 30 1.09 10.97 8.62
N GLU A 31 1.80 10.74 7.52
CA GLU A 31 2.12 9.40 7.03
C GLU A 31 3.00 8.66 8.04
N VAL A 32 2.63 7.42 8.35
CA VAL A 32 3.42 6.54 9.20
C VAL A 32 4.63 6.05 8.39
N ALA A 33 5.83 6.34 8.88
CA ALA A 33 7.06 5.89 8.23
C ALA A 33 7.15 4.36 8.23
N ASP A 34 7.64 3.76 7.13
CA ASP A 34 7.81 2.30 7.02
C ASP A 34 8.69 1.72 8.15
N ALA A 35 9.62 2.51 8.69
CA ALA A 35 10.50 2.10 9.80
C ALA A 35 9.77 1.91 11.14
N ASP A 36 8.58 2.50 11.29
CA ASP A 36 7.74 2.38 12.49
C ASP A 36 6.78 1.19 12.40
N LEU A 37 6.70 0.55 11.22
CA LEU A 37 5.75 -0.52 10.93
C LEU A 37 6.45 -1.88 10.74
N PRO A 38 5.76 -2.99 11.06
CA PRO A 38 6.21 -4.32 10.68
C PRO A 38 6.43 -4.44 9.17
N ALA A 39 7.43 -5.24 8.77
CA ALA A 39 7.75 -5.45 7.35
C ALA A 39 6.58 -6.05 6.54
N ASP A 40 5.69 -6.81 7.18
CA ASP A 40 4.49 -7.37 6.55
C ASP A 40 3.38 -6.34 6.28
N LEU A 41 3.47 -5.15 6.87
CA LEU A 41 2.49 -4.07 6.73
C LEU A 41 2.96 -2.93 5.80
N THR A 42 4.18 -3.00 5.28
CA THR A 42 4.80 -1.93 4.48
C THR A 42 5.09 -2.37 3.05
N GLY A 43 5.24 -1.40 2.15
CA GLY A 43 5.65 -1.67 0.75
C GLY A 43 4.67 -2.52 -0.06
N GLN A 44 3.40 -2.60 0.35
CA GLN A 44 2.36 -3.38 -0.32
C GLN A 44 1.76 -2.59 -1.49
N TRP A 45 1.95 -3.12 -2.70
CA TRP A 45 1.34 -2.60 -3.93
C TRP A 45 0.51 -3.71 -4.58
N PHE A 46 -0.62 -3.37 -5.19
CA PHE A 46 -1.61 -4.31 -5.69
C PHE A 46 -1.94 -4.04 -7.16
N GLY A 47 -2.21 -5.11 -7.92
CA GLY A 47 -2.58 -5.03 -9.33
C GLY A 47 -3.97 -4.42 -9.54
N ASN A 48 -4.85 -4.55 -8.56
CA ASN A 48 -6.21 -4.03 -8.61
C ASN A 48 -6.68 -3.57 -7.22
N ARG A 49 -7.77 -2.79 -7.22
CA ARG A 49 -8.41 -2.24 -6.04
C ARG A 49 -8.95 -3.30 -5.08
N GLY A 50 -9.57 -4.37 -5.59
CA GLY A 50 -10.20 -5.40 -4.76
C GLY A 50 -9.19 -6.16 -3.89
N ASP A 51 -8.00 -6.44 -4.42
CA ASP A 51 -6.91 -7.04 -3.66
C ASP A 51 -6.42 -6.08 -2.56
N ALA A 52 -6.30 -4.78 -2.87
CA ALA A 52 -5.93 -3.77 -1.88
C ALA A 52 -6.98 -3.67 -0.76
N GLU A 53 -8.27 -3.63 -1.12
CA GLU A 53 -9.39 -3.59 -0.17
C GLU A 53 -9.46 -4.86 0.69
N SER A 54 -9.15 -6.02 0.11
CA SER A 54 -9.10 -7.28 0.86
C SER A 54 -7.96 -7.26 1.87
N TRP A 55 -6.75 -6.86 1.45
CA TRP A 55 -5.59 -6.80 2.33
C TRP A 55 -5.81 -5.87 3.53
N VAL A 56 -6.40 -4.69 3.35
CA VAL A 56 -6.61 -3.76 4.47
C VAL A 56 -7.61 -4.31 5.48
N GLY A 57 -8.61 -5.08 5.04
CA GLY A 57 -9.54 -5.77 5.93
C GLY A 57 -8.85 -6.84 6.77
N GLU A 58 -7.90 -7.57 6.20
CA GLU A 58 -7.10 -8.57 6.92
C GLU A 58 -6.07 -7.92 7.85
N ALA A 59 -5.43 -6.85 7.40
CA ALA A 59 -4.39 -6.13 8.13
C ALA A 59 -4.93 -5.13 9.17
N TYR A 60 -6.24 -4.85 9.17
CA TYR A 60 -6.89 -3.80 9.97
C TYR A 60 -6.42 -3.78 11.44
N GLY A 61 -6.53 -4.92 12.13
CA GLY A 61 -6.15 -5.01 13.55
C GLY A 61 -4.65 -4.84 13.79
N ALA A 62 -3.81 -5.32 12.87
CA ALA A 62 -2.36 -5.19 12.96
C ALA A 62 -1.91 -3.75 12.70
N LEU A 63 -2.55 -3.05 11.76
CA LEU A 63 -2.31 -1.64 11.46
C LEU A 63 -2.69 -0.76 12.67
N ALA A 64 -3.88 -0.97 13.24
CA ALA A 64 -4.29 -0.26 14.45
C ALA A 64 -3.34 -0.51 15.63
N ALA A 65 -2.92 -1.77 15.83
CA ALA A 65 -1.96 -2.13 16.87
C ALA A 65 -0.56 -1.53 16.64
N ALA A 66 -0.19 -1.28 15.39
CA ALA A 66 1.06 -0.63 15.00
C ALA A 66 1.00 0.91 15.05
N GLY A 67 -0.13 1.49 15.49
CA GLY A 67 -0.28 2.94 15.65
C GLY A 67 -0.69 3.68 14.37
N VAL A 68 -1.27 2.97 13.40
CA VAL A 68 -1.97 3.57 12.26
C VAL A 68 -3.39 3.93 12.70
N ASP A 69 -3.78 5.18 12.53
CA ASP A 69 -5.13 5.64 12.87
C ASP A 69 -6.09 5.66 11.67
N GLN A 70 -5.55 5.91 10.48
CA GLN A 70 -6.31 6.12 9.27
C GLN A 70 -5.60 5.49 8.08
N VAL A 71 -6.37 5.08 7.08
CA VAL A 71 -5.83 4.56 5.81
C VAL A 71 -6.48 5.25 4.62
N VAL A 72 -5.66 5.51 3.60
CA VAL A 72 -6.07 6.13 2.34
C VAL A 72 -5.64 5.23 1.20
N LEU A 73 -6.57 4.82 0.35
CA LEU A 73 -6.28 4.04 -0.85
C LEU A 73 -5.86 4.99 -1.96
N LEU A 74 -4.73 4.70 -2.59
CA LEU A 74 -4.26 5.40 -3.77
C LEU A 74 -4.17 4.46 -4.97
N GLU A 75 -4.39 5.05 -6.14
CA GLU A 75 -3.99 4.51 -7.44
C GLU A 75 -2.89 5.44 -7.99
N LEU A 76 -1.64 4.95 -7.97
CA LEU A 76 -0.44 5.75 -8.18
C LEU A 76 -0.40 6.91 -7.18
N GLU A 77 -0.60 8.14 -7.63
CA GLU A 77 -0.58 9.34 -6.79
C GLU A 77 -2.00 9.85 -6.47
N ARG A 78 -3.03 9.22 -7.05
CA ARG A 78 -4.43 9.65 -6.92
C ARG A 78 -5.08 8.96 -5.72
N THR A 79 -5.57 9.73 -4.77
CA THR A 79 -6.48 9.23 -3.73
C THR A 79 -7.78 8.74 -4.36
N VAL A 80 -8.12 7.47 -4.10
CA VAL A 80 -9.34 6.82 -4.59
C VAL A 80 -10.35 6.61 -3.46
N TYR A 81 -9.88 6.35 -2.24
CA TYR A 81 -10.73 6.13 -1.08
C TYR A 81 -10.05 6.59 0.22
N GLY A 82 -10.83 7.10 1.17
CA GLY A 82 -10.36 7.52 2.49
C GLY A 82 -10.47 9.03 2.77
N PRO A 83 -9.98 9.48 3.94
CA PRO A 83 -9.39 8.64 4.99
C PRO A 83 -10.45 7.77 5.69
N MET A 84 -10.10 6.51 5.96
CA MET A 84 -10.92 5.56 6.72
C MET A 84 -10.26 5.29 8.07
N SER A 85 -11.00 5.53 9.15
CA SER A 85 -10.52 5.27 10.51
C SER A 85 -10.32 3.78 10.77
N LEU A 86 -9.18 3.43 11.37
CA LEU A 86 -8.91 2.12 11.96
C LEU A 86 -9.35 2.01 13.42
N HIS A 87 -9.94 3.08 13.95
CA HIS A 87 -10.51 3.15 15.28
C HIS A 87 -12.04 3.16 15.22
N PRO A 88 -12.72 2.46 16.15
CA PRO A 88 -14.18 2.46 16.27
C PRO A 88 -14.75 3.81 16.75
#